data_AF-A0AAD6KG20-F1
#
_entry.id   AF-A0AAD6KG20-F1
#
_cell.length_a   1.000
_cell.length_b   1.000
_cell.length_c   1.000
_cell.angle_alpha   90.00
_cell.angle_beta   90.00
_cell.angle_gamma   90.00
#
_symmetry.space_group_name_H-M   'P 1'
#
loop_
_entity.id
_entity.type
_entity.pdbx_description
1 polymer ?
#
loop_
_entity_poly.entity_id
_entity_poly.type
_entity_poly.pdbx_seq_one_letter_code
_entity_poly.pdbx_strand_id
1 'polypeptide(L)'
;MEFDRVQTVASLSFDKETIPEEFIRPEKEQPPRTASHHGPVPEIPAIDLSDPDQENLVRLIAEASKEWGIFQVVNHGIPCDLITKLQDVGKKFFELPQEEKEFIARPRDSKSIEGEVNEEYAKYMREVADKLLTTLSLGLGLDGHALKEGAGGEEIEFMLKINYYPPCPRPDLALGVVAHTDLSALTILVPNEVPGLQIFKDENWIEAKYIPNALIIHIGDQIEILSNGKYKAVLHRTTVAKDKARMSWPVFLESPGEFVVGPLPQLVNKDNPPKYKTKKFKDYMFCKLNQLPQ
;
A
#
# COMPACT_ATOMS: atom_id res chain seq x y z
N MET A 1 10.94 -15.71 -21.19
CA MET A 1 9.97 -16.44 -20.36
C MET A 1 8.64 -15.76 -20.65
N GLU A 2 7.75 -16.44 -21.35
CA GLU A 2 6.39 -15.95 -21.55
C GLU A 2 5.80 -15.79 -20.14
N PHE A 3 5.51 -14.57 -19.71
CA PHE A 3 4.93 -14.37 -18.39
C PHE A 3 3.47 -14.74 -18.49
N ASP A 4 3.17 -16.02 -18.27
CA ASP A 4 1.80 -16.49 -18.21
C ASP A 4 1.02 -15.62 -17.22
N ARG A 5 -0.08 -15.06 -17.69
CA ARG A 5 -0.94 -14.21 -16.88
C ARG A 5 -1.56 -15.08 -15.80
N VAL A 6 -1.42 -14.68 -14.53
CA VAL A 6 -1.91 -15.45 -13.38
C VAL A 6 -3.43 -15.73 -13.48
N GLN A 7 -4.21 -14.85 -14.11
CA GLN A 7 -5.63 -15.08 -14.38
C GLN A 7 -5.86 -16.28 -15.32
N THR A 8 -5.03 -16.46 -16.36
CA THR A 8 -5.06 -17.63 -17.24
C THR A 8 -4.64 -18.89 -16.49
N VAL A 9 -3.56 -18.82 -15.70
CA VAL A 9 -3.09 -19.94 -14.88
C VAL A 9 -4.16 -20.40 -13.89
N ALA A 10 -4.83 -19.45 -13.22
CA ALA A 10 -5.89 -19.75 -12.27
C ALA A 10 -7.06 -20.49 -12.92
N SER A 11 -7.53 -20.03 -14.09
CA SER A 11 -8.60 -20.69 -14.84
C SER A 11 -8.25 -22.14 -15.23
N LEU A 12 -6.99 -22.40 -15.61
CA LEU A 12 -6.53 -23.74 -16.00
C LEU A 12 -6.27 -24.69 -14.81
N SER A 13 -6.04 -24.12 -13.63
CA SER A 13 -5.67 -24.85 -12.42
C SER A 13 -6.87 -25.14 -11.51
N PHE A 14 -7.96 -24.38 -11.64
CA PHE A 14 -9.10 -24.44 -10.73
C PHE A 14 -9.73 -25.84 -10.67
N ASP A 15 -9.99 -26.45 -11.83
CA ASP A 15 -10.61 -27.80 -11.93
C ASP A 15 -9.70 -28.91 -11.42
N LYS A 16 -8.39 -28.64 -11.26
CA LYS A 16 -7.38 -29.63 -10.85
C LYS A 16 -7.10 -29.61 -9.35
N GLU A 17 -7.72 -28.70 -8.59
CA GLU A 17 -7.49 -28.48 -7.15
C GLU A 17 -6.01 -28.35 -6.74
N THR A 18 -5.16 -27.93 -7.68
CA THR A 18 -3.71 -27.81 -7.52
C THR A 18 -3.24 -26.47 -8.10
N ILE A 19 -2.00 -26.09 -7.79
CA ILE A 19 -1.35 -24.91 -8.38
C ILE A 19 0.05 -25.31 -8.89
N PRO A 20 0.59 -24.62 -9.92
CA PRO A 20 1.95 -24.87 -10.37
C PRO A 20 2.99 -24.63 -9.26
N GLU A 21 4.10 -25.37 -9.30
CA GLU A 21 5.11 -25.39 -8.22
C GLU A 21 5.74 -24.02 -7.98
N GLU A 22 5.88 -23.19 -9.02
CA GLU A 22 6.42 -21.83 -8.94
C GLU A 22 5.55 -20.87 -8.11
N PHE A 23 4.26 -21.18 -7.90
CA PHE A 23 3.36 -20.42 -7.03
C PHE A 23 3.32 -20.94 -5.60
N ILE A 24 3.90 -22.12 -5.31
CA ILE A 24 3.96 -22.69 -3.96
C ILE A 24 5.04 -21.95 -3.16
N ARG A 25 4.65 -21.32 -2.04
CA ARG A 25 5.59 -20.65 -1.13
C ARG A 25 6.40 -21.68 -0.33
N PRO A 26 7.64 -21.34 0.07
CA PRO A 26 8.35 -22.08 1.10
C PRO A 26 7.49 -22.22 2.36
N GLU A 27 7.58 -23.36 3.06
CA GLU A 27 6.71 -23.68 4.22
C GLU A 27 6.64 -22.56 5.26
N LYS A 28 7.78 -21.91 5.55
CA LYS A 28 7.88 -20.78 6.50
C LYS A 28 7.13 -19.51 6.06
N GLU A 29 6.72 -19.41 4.80
CA GLU A 29 6.07 -18.24 4.21
C GLU A 29 4.62 -18.50 3.78
N GLN A 30 4.19 -19.77 3.80
CA GLN A 30 2.83 -20.15 3.48
C GLN A 30 1.85 -19.47 4.46
N PRO A 31 0.67 -19.02 4.00
CA PRO A 31 -0.39 -18.57 4.89
C PRO A 31 -0.72 -19.67 5.91
N PRO A 32 -0.80 -19.36 7.22
CA PRO A 32 -1.15 -20.36 8.21
C PRO A 32 -2.55 -20.91 7.91
N ARG A 33 -2.71 -22.24 7.98
CA ARG A 33 -3.99 -22.94 7.74
C ARG A 33 -5.10 -22.50 8.70
N THR A 34 -4.73 -21.99 9.87
CA THR A 34 -5.60 -21.44 10.91
C THR A 34 -4.88 -20.29 11.61
N ALA A 35 -5.55 -19.16 11.83
CA ALA A 35 -5.00 -18.08 12.66
C ALA A 35 -4.89 -18.55 14.12
N SER A 36 -3.72 -19.00 14.56
CA SER A 36 -3.46 -19.40 15.94
C SER A 36 -3.15 -18.17 16.79
N HIS A 37 -4.14 -17.31 17.03
CA HIS A 37 -4.03 -16.26 18.02
C HIS A 37 -4.73 -16.71 19.31
N HIS A 38 -3.97 -16.84 20.39
CA HIS A 38 -4.50 -17.03 21.73
C HIS A 38 -4.60 -15.66 22.41
N GLY A 39 -5.73 -14.97 22.25
CA GLY A 39 -6.00 -13.65 22.85
C GLY A 39 -6.86 -12.74 21.96
N PRO A 40 -7.18 -11.51 22.40
CA PRO A 40 -7.80 -10.51 21.55
C PRO A 40 -6.88 -10.20 20.38
N VAL A 41 -7.35 -10.37 19.14
CA VAL A 41 -6.58 -10.01 17.95
C VAL A 41 -6.50 -8.47 17.91
N PRO A 42 -5.29 -7.88 17.92
CA PRO A 42 -5.18 -6.44 17.88
C PRO A 42 -5.70 -5.92 16.53
N GLU A 43 -6.44 -4.81 16.56
CA GLU A 43 -7.14 -4.27 15.39
C GLU A 43 -6.41 -3.05 14.82
N ILE A 44 -6.28 -3.01 13.49
CA ILE A 44 -5.71 -1.87 12.79
C ILE A 44 -6.57 -0.62 13.10
N PRO A 45 -5.97 0.50 13.55
CA PRO A 45 -6.71 1.70 13.91
C PRO A 45 -7.57 2.22 12.75
N ALA A 46 -8.79 2.63 13.05
CA ALA A 46 -9.67 3.36 12.14
C ALA A 46 -9.83 4.79 12.64
N ILE A 47 -9.56 5.76 11.77
CA ILE A 47 -9.47 7.18 12.11
C ILE A 47 -10.48 7.97 11.27
N ASP A 48 -11.25 8.84 11.92
CA ASP A 48 -12.13 9.78 11.23
C ASP A 48 -11.32 10.98 10.73
N LEU A 49 -11.12 11.07 9.41
CA LEU A 49 -10.34 12.17 8.82
C LEU A 49 -11.10 13.50 8.83
N SER A 50 -12.39 13.50 9.17
CA SER A 50 -13.22 14.71 9.29
C SER A 50 -13.28 15.27 10.72
N ASP A 51 -12.55 14.68 11.67
CA ASP A 51 -12.49 15.16 13.07
C ASP A 51 -12.16 16.66 13.10
N PRO A 52 -13.04 17.52 13.67
CA PRO A 52 -12.78 18.95 13.78
C PRO A 52 -11.64 19.26 14.76
N ASP A 53 -11.36 18.38 15.73
CA ASP A 53 -10.24 18.52 16.65
C ASP A 53 -8.93 18.12 15.95
N GLN A 54 -8.23 19.13 15.44
CA GLN A 54 -6.97 18.92 14.73
C GLN A 54 -5.86 18.35 15.64
N GLU A 55 -5.86 18.67 16.93
CA GLU A 55 -4.86 18.14 17.86
C GLU A 55 -5.08 16.66 18.10
N ASN A 56 -6.34 16.24 18.28
CA ASN A 56 -6.71 14.84 18.39
C ASN A 56 -6.40 14.07 17.11
N LEU A 57 -6.73 14.62 15.94
CA LEU A 57 -6.45 14.00 14.65
C LEU A 57 -4.94 13.78 14.43
N VAL A 58 -4.13 14.80 14.71
CA VAL A 58 -2.66 14.72 14.64
C VAL A 58 -2.15 13.63 15.58
N ARG A 59 -2.63 13.59 16.82
CA ARG A 59 -2.23 12.58 17.82
C ARG A 59 -2.55 11.16 17.35
N LEU A 60 -3.79 10.91 16.89
CA LEU A 60 -4.23 9.58 16.44
C LEU A 60 -3.43 9.08 15.23
N ILE A 61 -3.22 9.94 14.22
CA ILE A 61 -2.44 9.57 13.03
C ILE A 61 -0.97 9.34 13.40
N ALA A 62 -0.38 10.18 14.25
CA ALA A 62 1.00 10.01 14.70
C ALA A 62 1.20 8.71 15.50
N GLU A 63 0.29 8.39 16.43
CA GLU A 63 0.32 7.15 17.20
C GLU A 63 0.18 5.93 16.29
N ALA A 64 -0.79 5.92 15.37
CA ALA A 64 -0.97 4.82 14.43
C ALA A 64 0.26 4.64 13.51
N SER A 65 0.82 5.73 13.01
CA SER A 65 2.01 5.70 12.12
C SER A 65 3.27 5.21 12.82
N LYS A 66 3.38 5.45 14.14
CA LYS A 66 4.50 5.01 14.97
C LYS A 66 4.36 3.57 15.43
N GLU A 67 3.18 3.18 15.90
CA GLU A 67 2.96 1.88 16.56
C GLU A 67 2.51 0.78 15.59
N TRP A 68 1.88 1.17 14.46
CA TRP A 68 1.34 0.25 13.46
C TRP A 68 1.98 0.39 12.10
N GLY A 69 2.30 1.62 11.66
CA GLY A 69 2.74 1.88 10.29
C GLY A 69 1.64 1.71 9.23
N ILE A 70 0.41 1.47 9.68
CA ILE A 70 -0.80 1.31 8.88
C ILE A 70 -2.02 1.75 9.69
N PHE A 71 -3.00 2.34 9.03
CA PHE A 71 -4.31 2.65 9.61
C PHE A 71 -5.36 2.75 8.51
N GLN A 72 -6.63 2.71 8.90
CA GLN A 72 -7.76 2.97 8.01
C GLN A 72 -8.28 4.39 8.26
N VAL A 73 -8.72 5.08 7.22
CA VAL A 73 -9.40 6.37 7.34
C VAL A 73 -10.81 6.30 6.79
N VAL A 74 -11.75 6.92 7.52
CA VAL A 74 -13.14 7.14 7.10
C VAL A 74 -13.40 8.64 6.99
N ASN A 75 -14.52 9.03 6.38
CA ASN A 75 -14.90 10.43 6.17
C ASN A 75 -13.78 11.28 5.53
N HIS A 76 -13.04 10.68 4.60
CA HIS A 76 -11.87 11.27 3.92
C HIS A 76 -12.25 12.24 2.79
N GLY A 77 -13.53 12.47 2.53
CA GLY A 77 -14.01 13.44 1.54
C GLY A 77 -14.10 12.95 0.09
N ILE A 78 -13.65 11.73 -0.21
CA ILE A 78 -13.85 11.12 -1.53
C ILE A 78 -15.31 10.64 -1.64
N PRO A 79 -16.08 11.03 -2.67
CA PRO A 79 -17.45 10.55 -2.84
C PRO A 79 -17.53 9.03 -2.95
N CYS A 80 -18.47 8.41 -2.22
CA CYS A 80 -18.62 6.95 -2.21
C CYS A 80 -19.02 6.39 -3.59
N ASP A 81 -19.79 7.16 -4.37
CA ASP A 81 -20.16 6.79 -5.74
C ASP A 81 -18.94 6.83 -6.68
N LEU A 82 -17.99 7.73 -6.45
CA LEU A 82 -16.72 7.77 -7.19
C LEU A 82 -15.85 6.55 -6.88
N ILE A 83 -15.75 6.14 -5.61
CA ILE A 83 -15.07 4.88 -5.23
C ILE A 83 -15.75 3.69 -5.91
N THR A 84 -17.09 3.64 -5.90
CA THR A 84 -17.86 2.57 -6.57
C THR A 84 -17.56 2.53 -8.07
N LYS A 85 -17.59 3.70 -8.75
CA LYS A 85 -17.24 3.81 -10.18
C LYS A 85 -15.80 3.36 -10.47
N LEU A 86 -14.84 3.73 -9.62
CA LEU A 86 -13.44 3.30 -9.74
C LEU A 86 -13.32 1.77 -9.67
N GLN A 87 -14.02 1.16 -8.71
CA GLN A 87 -14.05 -0.29 -8.55
C GLN A 87 -14.71 -0.97 -9.76
N ASP A 88 -15.83 -0.44 -10.24
CA ASP A 88 -16.56 -0.97 -11.40
C ASP A 88 -15.73 -0.89 -12.69
N VAL A 89 -15.04 0.22 -12.94
CA VAL A 89 -14.17 0.38 -14.11
C VAL A 89 -13.00 -0.60 -14.03
N GLY A 90 -12.36 -0.72 -12.86
CA GLY A 90 -11.29 -1.69 -12.66
C GLY A 90 -11.76 -3.13 -12.87
N LYS A 91 -12.92 -3.50 -12.32
CA LYS A 91 -13.50 -4.83 -12.48
C LYS A 91 -13.79 -5.14 -13.96
N LYS A 92 -14.49 -4.23 -14.66
CA LYS A 92 -14.79 -4.38 -16.09
C LYS A 92 -13.52 -4.56 -16.91
N PHE A 93 -12.46 -3.81 -16.61
CA PHE A 93 -11.17 -3.99 -17.29
C PHE A 93 -10.61 -5.40 -17.12
N PHE A 94 -10.63 -5.98 -15.92
CA PHE A 94 -10.11 -7.33 -15.70
C PHE A 94 -11.02 -8.47 -16.21
N GLU A 95 -12.30 -8.17 -16.47
CA GLU A 95 -13.26 -9.06 -17.14
C GLU A 95 -13.09 -9.10 -18.67
N LEU A 96 -12.38 -8.14 -19.27
CA LEU A 96 -12.09 -8.15 -20.71
C LEU A 96 -11.24 -9.37 -21.13
N PRO A 97 -11.38 -9.83 -22.38
CA PRO A 97 -10.46 -10.79 -22.99
C PRO A 97 -8.99 -10.37 -22.85
N GLN A 98 -8.09 -11.34 -22.79
CA GLN A 98 -6.66 -11.06 -22.57
C GLN A 98 -6.06 -10.17 -23.66
N GLU A 99 -6.42 -10.40 -24.92
CA GLU A 99 -5.95 -9.60 -26.06
C GLU A 99 -6.38 -8.13 -25.96
N GLU A 100 -7.62 -7.87 -25.53
CA GLU A 100 -8.13 -6.51 -25.32
C GLU A 100 -7.42 -5.80 -24.16
N LYS A 101 -7.18 -6.52 -23.05
CA LYS A 101 -6.40 -5.98 -21.92
C LYS A 101 -4.99 -5.59 -22.33
N GLU A 102 -4.36 -6.38 -23.20
CA GLU A 102 -3.00 -6.11 -23.70
C GLU A 102 -2.95 -4.98 -24.72
N PHE A 103 -4.00 -4.84 -25.53
CA PHE A 103 -4.16 -3.71 -26.44
C PHE A 103 -4.30 -2.37 -25.70
N ILE A 104 -5.01 -2.39 -24.56
CA ILE A 104 -5.24 -1.21 -23.71
C ILE A 104 -4.11 -1.05 -22.66
N ALA A 105 -3.30 -2.08 -22.44
CA ALA A 105 -2.23 -2.06 -21.45
C ALA A 105 -1.23 -0.95 -21.78
N ARG A 106 -0.97 -0.12 -20.77
CA ARG A 106 -0.09 1.04 -20.96
C ARG A 106 1.37 0.60 -20.99
N PRO A 107 2.22 1.30 -21.77
CA PRO A 107 3.66 1.18 -21.64
C PRO A 107 4.09 1.42 -20.20
N ARG A 108 5.13 0.71 -19.75
CA ARG A 108 5.60 0.78 -18.35
C ARG A 108 6.07 2.18 -17.93
N ASP A 109 6.39 3.04 -18.89
CA ASP A 109 6.90 4.40 -18.73
C ASP A 109 5.84 5.50 -18.92
N SER A 110 4.57 5.14 -19.10
CA SER A 110 3.51 6.12 -19.30
C SER A 110 3.20 6.92 -18.04
N LYS A 111 3.16 8.26 -18.16
CA LYS A 111 2.99 9.20 -17.04
C LYS A 111 1.61 9.87 -16.95
N SER A 112 0.75 9.77 -17.96
CA SER A 112 -0.60 10.38 -17.91
C SER A 112 -1.57 9.49 -17.14
N ILE A 113 -2.63 10.06 -16.55
CA ILE A 113 -3.78 9.29 -16.07
C ILE A 113 -4.82 9.33 -17.19
N GLU A 114 -5.44 8.20 -17.51
CA GLU A 114 -6.48 8.12 -18.55
C GLU A 114 -7.78 7.58 -17.97
N GLY A 115 -8.88 8.12 -18.47
CA GLY A 115 -10.24 7.77 -18.08
C GLY A 115 -10.81 8.76 -17.06
N GLU A 116 -12.00 9.27 -17.36
CA GLU A 116 -12.70 10.31 -16.58
C GLU A 116 -12.77 9.99 -15.08
N VAL A 117 -13.06 8.72 -14.74
CA VAL A 117 -13.15 8.26 -13.35
C VAL A 117 -11.79 8.33 -12.64
N ASN A 118 -10.70 7.94 -13.31
CA ASN A 118 -9.37 7.97 -12.72
C ASN A 118 -8.88 9.41 -12.54
N GLU A 119 -9.17 10.29 -13.51
CA GLU A 119 -8.83 11.72 -13.43
C GLU A 119 -9.59 12.43 -12.31
N GLU A 120 -10.89 12.15 -12.15
CA GLU A 120 -11.68 12.68 -11.05
C GLU A 120 -11.18 12.16 -9.70
N TYR A 121 -10.94 10.85 -9.59
CA TYR A 121 -10.39 10.22 -8.37
C TYR A 121 -9.03 10.80 -7.99
N ALA A 122 -8.15 11.06 -8.97
CA ALA A 122 -6.84 11.63 -8.74
C ALA A 122 -6.88 13.02 -8.07
N LYS A 123 -7.91 13.84 -8.33
CA LYS A 123 -8.07 15.16 -7.69
C LYS A 123 -8.29 15.02 -6.19
N TYR A 124 -9.26 14.21 -5.79
CA TYR A 124 -9.52 13.96 -4.38
C TYR A 124 -8.36 13.24 -3.69
N MET A 125 -7.66 12.36 -4.41
CA MET A 125 -6.51 11.65 -3.85
C MET A 125 -5.36 12.60 -3.47
N ARG A 126 -5.16 13.68 -4.22
CA ARG A 126 -4.18 14.73 -3.87
C ARG A 126 -4.58 15.46 -2.59
N GLU A 127 -5.86 15.80 -2.43
CA GLU A 127 -6.36 16.47 -1.21
C GLU A 127 -6.18 15.59 0.03
N VAL A 128 -6.51 14.29 -0.08
CA VAL A 128 -6.31 13.32 1.01
C VAL A 128 -4.82 13.18 1.33
N ALA A 129 -3.97 13.04 0.31
CA ALA A 129 -2.53 12.93 0.49
C ALA A 129 -1.92 14.15 1.17
N ASP A 130 -2.26 15.37 0.73
CA ASP A 130 -1.77 16.61 1.32
C ASP A 130 -2.19 16.70 2.78
N LYS A 131 -3.46 16.41 3.10
CA LYS A 131 -3.95 16.40 4.47
C LYS A 131 -3.19 15.39 5.34
N LEU A 132 -2.95 14.19 4.85
CA LEU A 132 -2.19 13.15 5.58
C LEU A 132 -0.74 13.57 5.80
N LEU A 133 -0.03 14.03 4.77
CA LEU A 133 1.37 14.48 4.87
C LEU A 133 1.52 15.67 5.83
N THR A 134 0.57 16.60 5.81
CA THR A 134 0.55 17.71 6.76
C THR A 134 0.33 17.23 8.19
N THR A 135 -0.66 16.37 8.40
CA THR A 135 -0.97 15.83 9.73
C THR A 135 0.20 15.03 10.31
N LEU A 136 0.86 14.22 9.47
CA LEU A 136 2.07 13.47 9.84
C LEU A 136 3.24 14.40 10.19
N SER A 137 3.42 15.50 9.46
CA SER A 137 4.50 16.45 9.74
C SER A 137 4.30 17.14 11.10
N LEU A 138 3.08 17.59 11.37
CA LEU A 138 2.69 18.16 12.66
C LEU A 138 2.87 17.13 13.80
N GLY A 139 2.54 15.86 13.54
CA GLY A 139 2.72 14.75 14.49
C GLY A 139 4.18 14.48 14.86
N LEU A 140 5.14 14.90 14.02
CA LEU A 140 6.57 14.86 14.32
C LEU A 140 7.08 16.12 15.04
N GLY A 141 6.20 17.11 15.28
CA GLY A 141 6.55 18.43 15.81
C GLY A 141 7.23 19.33 14.77
N LEU A 142 6.96 19.12 13.49
CA LEU A 142 7.55 19.88 12.37
C LEU A 142 6.54 20.85 11.77
N ASP A 143 7.03 21.70 10.86
CA ASP A 143 6.17 22.46 9.95
C ASP A 143 5.28 21.51 9.12
N GLY A 144 4.06 21.95 8.81
CA GLY A 144 3.05 21.15 8.10
C GLY A 144 3.45 20.71 6.69
N HIS A 145 4.51 21.26 6.09
CA HIS A 145 4.98 20.86 4.76
C HIS A 145 6.24 19.99 4.79
N ALA A 146 6.85 19.77 5.97
CA ALA A 146 8.17 19.17 6.09
C ALA A 146 8.29 17.77 5.45
N LEU A 147 7.30 16.88 5.63
CA LEU A 147 7.34 15.55 5.01
C LEU A 147 7.03 15.60 3.51
N LYS A 148 6.15 16.51 3.06
CA LYS A 148 5.85 16.67 1.63
C LYS A 148 7.11 17.15 0.89
N GLU A 149 7.74 18.21 1.39
CA GLU A 149 9.00 18.72 0.83
C GLU A 149 10.12 17.67 0.89
N GLY A 150 10.25 16.98 2.01
CA GLY A 150 11.23 15.91 2.19
C GLY A 150 11.01 14.69 1.28
N ALA A 151 9.81 14.51 0.73
CA ALA A 151 9.48 13.41 -0.18
C ALA A 151 9.50 13.82 -1.66
N GLY A 152 9.78 15.08 -2.01
CA GLY A 152 9.80 15.57 -3.40
C GLY A 152 8.89 16.77 -3.68
N GLY A 153 8.17 17.28 -2.68
CA GLY A 153 7.31 18.46 -2.81
C GLY A 153 6.18 18.23 -3.82
N GLU A 154 6.01 19.18 -4.75
CA GLU A 154 5.01 19.08 -5.82
C GLU A 154 5.40 18.10 -6.94
N GLU A 155 6.63 17.58 -6.93
CA GLU A 155 7.10 16.61 -7.92
C GLU A 155 6.81 15.15 -7.53
N ILE A 156 6.22 14.91 -6.35
CA ILE A 156 5.80 13.56 -5.93
C ILE A 156 4.93 12.91 -7.02
N GLU A 157 5.33 11.71 -7.45
CA GLU A 157 4.64 10.96 -8.48
C GLU A 157 3.55 10.08 -7.85
N PHE A 158 2.32 10.19 -8.34
CA PHE A 158 1.17 9.40 -7.88
C PHE A 158 0.97 8.23 -8.85
N MET A 159 1.30 7.02 -8.42
CA MET A 159 1.16 5.80 -9.23
C MET A 159 -0.05 4.98 -8.78
N LEU A 160 -1.12 4.99 -9.57
CA LEU A 160 -2.24 4.05 -9.39
C LEU A 160 -1.87 2.69 -9.98
N LYS A 161 -1.92 1.64 -9.16
CA LYS A 161 -1.80 0.25 -9.60
C LYS A 161 -3.06 -0.51 -9.23
N ILE A 162 -3.72 -1.13 -10.21
CA ILE A 162 -4.84 -2.02 -9.93
C ILE A 162 -4.31 -3.43 -9.80
N ASN A 163 -4.43 -4.02 -8.61
CA ASN A 163 -4.06 -5.41 -8.38
C ASN A 163 -5.30 -6.30 -8.51
N TYR A 164 -5.19 -7.35 -9.31
CA TYR A 164 -6.20 -8.38 -9.48
C TYR A 164 -5.63 -9.73 -9.04
N TYR A 165 -6.23 -10.31 -8.00
CA TYR A 165 -5.86 -11.61 -7.46
C TYR A 165 -6.98 -12.60 -7.81
N PRO A 166 -6.79 -13.48 -8.81
CA PRO A 166 -7.83 -14.44 -9.18
C PRO A 166 -8.10 -15.44 -8.04
N PRO A 167 -9.28 -16.08 -8.03
CA PRO A 167 -9.55 -17.21 -7.14
C PRO A 167 -8.45 -18.27 -7.28
N CYS A 168 -8.01 -18.82 -6.14
CA CYS A 168 -6.90 -19.78 -6.08
C CYS A 168 -7.37 -21.09 -5.45
N PRO A 169 -7.22 -22.26 -6.11
CA PRO A 169 -7.66 -23.53 -5.54
C PRO A 169 -6.89 -23.95 -4.28
N ARG A 170 -5.66 -23.45 -4.10
CA ARG A 170 -4.78 -23.71 -2.94
C ARG A 170 -4.30 -22.41 -2.28
N PRO A 171 -5.21 -21.64 -1.65
CA PRO A 171 -4.84 -20.37 -1.02
C PRO A 171 -3.94 -20.57 0.21
N ASP A 172 -3.88 -21.80 0.74
CA ASP A 172 -2.96 -22.20 1.82
C ASP A 172 -1.50 -22.32 1.36
N LEU A 173 -1.24 -22.37 0.05
CA LEU A 173 0.11 -22.54 -0.51
C LEU A 173 0.66 -21.28 -1.19
N ALA A 174 -0.20 -20.34 -1.56
CA ALA A 174 0.16 -19.20 -2.39
C ALA A 174 -0.03 -17.86 -1.66
N LEU A 175 0.68 -16.84 -2.13
CA LEU A 175 0.46 -15.44 -1.75
C LEU A 175 0.17 -14.63 -3.01
N GLY A 176 -0.75 -13.67 -2.90
CA GLY A 176 -1.01 -12.70 -3.95
C GLY A 176 0.14 -11.69 -4.06
N VAL A 177 0.66 -11.25 -2.92
CA VAL A 177 1.91 -10.48 -2.81
C VAL A 177 2.69 -10.99 -1.62
N VAL A 178 3.98 -11.24 -1.81
CA VAL A 178 4.90 -11.67 -0.76
C VAL A 178 5.11 -10.59 0.31
N ALA A 179 5.67 -10.96 1.45
CA ALA A 179 5.96 -10.02 2.52
C ALA A 179 6.94 -8.92 2.04
N HIS A 180 6.56 -7.65 2.22
CA HIS A 180 7.37 -6.49 1.87
C HIS A 180 6.96 -5.25 2.69
N THR A 181 7.78 -4.21 2.64
CA THR A 181 7.37 -2.84 3.00
C THR A 181 7.30 -2.00 1.72
N ASP A 182 6.45 -0.98 1.71
CA ASP A 182 6.26 -0.14 0.53
C ASP A 182 7.43 0.81 0.31
N LEU A 183 7.92 0.90 -0.93
CA LEU A 183 9.02 1.79 -1.31
C LEU A 183 8.64 3.27 -1.22
N SER A 184 7.35 3.59 -1.40
CA SER A 184 6.78 4.93 -1.48
C SER A 184 6.98 5.74 -0.19
N ALA A 185 6.56 7.00 -0.21
CA ALA A 185 6.36 7.80 0.99
C ALA A 185 5.08 7.37 1.72
N LEU A 186 3.98 7.30 0.98
CA LEU A 186 2.69 6.82 1.46
C LEU A 186 2.05 5.92 0.40
N THR A 187 1.20 5.00 0.85
CA THR A 187 0.28 4.27 -0.03
C THR A 187 -1.13 4.48 0.47
N ILE A 188 -2.03 4.89 -0.43
CA ILE A 188 -3.45 5.09 -0.14
C ILE A 188 -4.23 4.07 -0.97
N LEU A 189 -4.85 3.11 -0.29
CA LEU A 189 -5.42 1.91 -0.91
C LEU A 189 -6.92 1.83 -0.71
N VAL A 190 -7.65 1.66 -1.81
CA VAL A 190 -9.05 1.20 -1.80
C VAL A 190 -9.06 -0.32 -1.98
N PRO A 191 -9.60 -1.10 -1.03
CA PRO A 191 -9.80 -2.54 -1.20
C PRO A 191 -11.22 -2.85 -1.72
N ASN A 192 -11.42 -4.04 -2.31
CA ASN A 192 -12.77 -4.62 -2.36
C ASN A 192 -13.09 -5.38 -1.06
N GLU A 193 -14.30 -5.93 -0.96
CA GLU A 193 -14.82 -6.61 0.22
C GLU A 193 -14.16 -7.97 0.52
N VAL A 194 -13.27 -8.44 -0.36
CA VAL A 194 -12.59 -9.72 -0.20
C VAL A 194 -11.34 -9.54 0.69
N PRO A 195 -11.28 -10.21 1.86
CA PRO A 195 -10.13 -10.11 2.75
C PRO A 195 -8.84 -10.57 2.08
N GLY A 196 -7.70 -10.10 2.59
CA GLY A 196 -6.42 -10.69 2.24
C GLY A 196 -5.19 -9.85 2.52
N LEU A 197 -5.35 -8.55 2.81
CA LEU A 197 -4.23 -7.75 3.30
C LEU A 197 -3.89 -8.20 4.73
N GLN A 198 -2.63 -8.54 4.97
CA GLN A 198 -2.13 -8.90 6.28
C GLN A 198 -0.90 -8.07 6.62
N ILE A 199 -0.81 -7.61 7.86
CA ILE A 199 0.36 -6.89 8.39
C ILE A 199 1.06 -7.73 9.46
N PHE A 200 2.36 -7.60 9.56
CA PHE A 200 3.17 -8.31 10.54
C PHE A 200 3.43 -7.41 11.75
N LYS A 201 2.90 -7.79 12.90
CA LYS A 201 3.05 -7.06 14.16
C LYS A 201 3.13 -8.04 15.32
N ASP A 202 4.03 -7.77 16.26
CA ASP A 202 4.24 -8.58 17.48
C ASP A 202 4.37 -10.08 17.16
N GLU A 203 5.23 -10.41 16.18
CA GLU A 203 5.49 -11.77 15.67
C GLU A 203 4.30 -12.48 15.00
N ASN A 204 3.23 -11.74 14.71
CA ASN A 204 1.99 -12.29 14.18
C ASN A 204 1.53 -11.59 12.89
N TRP A 205 0.90 -12.37 12.01
CA TRP A 205 0.18 -11.82 10.85
C TRP A 205 -1.26 -11.47 11.25
N ILE A 206 -1.60 -10.19 11.15
CA ILE A 206 -2.91 -9.62 11.47
C ILE A 206 -3.62 -9.27 10.17
N GLU A 207 -4.84 -9.77 9.98
CA GLU A 207 -5.67 -9.44 8.82
C GLU A 207 -6.35 -8.08 8.97
N ALA A 208 -6.27 -7.27 7.91
CA ALA A 208 -6.97 -6.00 7.85
C ALA A 208 -8.47 -6.23 7.62
N LYS A 209 -9.30 -5.81 8.58
CA LYS A 209 -10.76 -5.86 8.44
C LYS A 209 -11.22 -4.88 7.37
N TYR A 210 -12.14 -5.34 6.52
CA TYR A 210 -12.80 -4.49 5.55
C TYR A 210 -13.78 -3.52 6.24
N ILE A 211 -13.58 -2.22 6.03
CA ILE A 211 -14.52 -1.17 6.42
C ILE A 211 -15.08 -0.54 5.13
N PRO A 212 -16.41 -0.56 4.90
CA PRO A 212 -17.01 0.01 3.71
C PRO A 212 -16.59 1.47 3.50
N ASN A 213 -16.15 1.79 2.28
CA ASN A 213 -15.65 3.10 1.85
C ASN A 213 -14.38 3.60 2.58
N ALA A 214 -13.78 2.85 3.51
CA ALA A 214 -12.54 3.30 4.14
C ALA A 214 -11.34 3.18 3.17
N LEU A 215 -10.37 4.08 3.34
CA LEU A 215 -9.06 3.95 2.70
C LEU A 215 -8.09 3.30 3.69
N ILE A 216 -7.24 2.41 3.20
CA ILE A 216 -6.13 1.86 3.97
C ILE A 216 -4.88 2.69 3.65
N ILE A 217 -4.24 3.22 4.68
CA ILE A 217 -3.05 4.07 4.59
C ILE A 217 -1.85 3.28 5.11
N HIS A 218 -0.83 3.09 4.27
CA HIS A 218 0.48 2.62 4.70
C HIS A 218 1.47 3.77 4.79
N ILE A 219 2.27 3.75 5.85
CA ILE A 219 3.54 4.48 5.89
C ILE A 219 4.54 3.69 5.06
N GLY A 220 5.13 4.33 4.06
CA GLY A 220 6.18 3.74 3.24
C GLY A 220 7.59 4.07 3.76
N ASP A 221 8.58 3.42 3.16
CA ASP A 221 9.98 3.52 3.56
C ASP A 221 10.49 4.97 3.55
N GLN A 222 10.04 5.81 2.60
CA GLN A 222 10.57 7.18 2.52
C GLN A 222 10.17 8.01 3.74
N ILE A 223 8.95 7.83 4.27
CA ILE A 223 8.51 8.50 5.50
C ILE A 223 9.21 7.90 6.74
N GLU A 224 9.45 6.59 6.76
CA GLU A 224 10.29 5.98 7.81
C GLU A 224 11.70 6.61 7.83
N ILE A 225 12.34 6.74 6.66
CA ILE A 225 13.66 7.36 6.51
C ILE A 225 13.63 8.83 6.93
N LEU A 226 12.70 9.62 6.38
CA LEU A 226 12.55 11.05 6.67
C LEU A 226 12.32 11.31 8.15
N SER A 227 11.50 10.48 8.80
CA SER A 227 11.19 10.58 10.22
C SER A 227 12.31 10.04 11.15
N ASN A 228 13.44 9.60 10.58
CA ASN A 228 14.53 8.93 11.29
C ASN A 228 14.06 7.72 12.13
N GLY A 229 13.11 6.98 11.56
CA GLY A 229 12.52 5.77 12.13
C GLY A 229 11.48 6.02 13.22
N LYS A 230 10.94 7.24 13.34
CA LYS A 230 9.83 7.53 14.28
C LYS A 230 8.51 6.93 13.77
N TYR A 231 8.21 7.08 12.50
CA TYR A 231 7.12 6.35 11.85
C TYR A 231 7.67 5.09 11.19
N LYS A 232 6.84 4.05 11.09
CA LYS A 232 7.26 2.70 10.72
C LYS A 232 6.66 2.26 9.39
N ALA A 233 7.49 1.78 8.48
CA ALA A 233 7.03 1.06 7.32
C ALA A 233 6.73 -0.39 7.73
N VAL A 234 5.45 -0.75 7.76
CA VAL A 234 5.03 -2.07 8.26
C VAL A 234 5.22 -3.16 7.22
N LEU A 235 5.82 -4.27 7.64
CA LEU A 235 5.91 -5.47 6.80
C LEU A 235 4.50 -6.01 6.59
N HIS A 236 4.12 -6.18 5.34
CA HIS A 236 2.78 -6.63 4.98
C HIS A 236 2.81 -7.57 3.78
N ARG A 237 1.76 -8.37 3.62
CA ARG A 237 1.58 -9.32 2.51
C ARG A 237 0.13 -9.35 2.08
N THR A 238 -0.14 -9.99 0.95
CA THR A 238 -1.51 -10.24 0.48
C THR A 238 -1.74 -11.73 0.28
N THR A 239 -2.76 -12.29 0.92
CA THR A 239 -3.27 -13.64 0.68
C THR A 239 -4.27 -13.64 -0.48
N VAL A 240 -4.57 -14.83 -1.00
CA VAL A 240 -5.57 -15.06 -2.04
C VAL A 240 -6.75 -15.85 -1.49
N ALA A 241 -7.92 -15.74 -2.11
CA ALA A 241 -9.14 -16.44 -1.69
C ALA A 241 -9.46 -17.60 -2.64
N LYS A 242 -10.20 -18.61 -2.14
CA LYS A 242 -10.57 -19.79 -2.93
C LYS A 242 -11.60 -19.47 -4.00
N ASP A 243 -12.65 -18.75 -3.63
CA ASP A 243 -13.88 -18.66 -4.45
C ASP A 243 -14.13 -17.27 -5.04
N LYS A 244 -13.37 -16.25 -4.63
CA LYS A 244 -13.60 -14.86 -5.03
C LYS A 244 -12.31 -14.18 -5.46
N ALA A 245 -12.40 -13.36 -6.51
CA ALA A 245 -11.30 -12.50 -6.90
C ALA A 245 -11.16 -11.37 -5.87
N ARG A 246 -9.94 -11.16 -5.38
CA ARG A 246 -9.61 -9.99 -4.58
C ARG A 246 -9.08 -8.90 -5.50
N MET A 247 -9.46 -7.66 -5.25
CA MET A 247 -8.96 -6.50 -5.99
C MET A 247 -8.55 -5.38 -5.03
N SER A 248 -7.55 -4.61 -5.42
CA SER A 248 -7.19 -3.37 -4.73
C SER A 248 -6.68 -2.31 -5.70
N TRP A 249 -6.87 -1.05 -5.31
CA TRP A 249 -6.46 0.15 -6.06
C TRP A 249 -5.52 1.01 -5.19
N PRO A 250 -4.29 0.55 -4.86
CA PRO A 250 -3.29 1.41 -4.24
C PRO A 250 -2.84 2.54 -5.16
N VAL A 251 -2.76 3.73 -4.58
CA VAL A 251 -2.02 4.86 -5.11
C VAL A 251 -0.74 5.01 -4.29
N PHE A 252 0.40 4.79 -4.93
CA PHE A 252 1.72 4.98 -4.32
C PHE A 252 2.17 6.42 -4.55
N LEU A 253 2.59 7.10 -3.48
CA LEU A 253 3.20 8.42 -3.53
C LEU A 253 4.72 8.24 -3.54
N GLU A 254 5.30 8.24 -4.73
CA GLU A 254 6.73 8.00 -4.92
C GLU A 254 7.51 9.31 -5.04
N SER A 255 8.67 9.36 -4.40
CA SER A 255 9.61 10.45 -4.61
C SER A 255 10.12 10.41 -6.06
N PRO A 256 10.46 11.56 -6.68
CA PRO A 256 11.10 11.54 -7.98
C PRO A 256 12.39 10.71 -7.94
N GLY A 257 12.68 9.95 -9.00
CA GLY A 257 13.82 9.02 -9.00
C GLY A 257 15.18 9.66 -8.67
N GLU A 258 15.43 10.90 -9.11
CA GLU A 258 16.66 11.64 -8.81
C GLU A 258 16.64 12.35 -7.45
N PHE A 259 15.47 12.44 -6.79
CA PHE A 259 15.31 13.14 -5.53
C PHE A 259 16.06 12.42 -4.41
N VAL A 260 16.76 13.20 -3.59
CA VAL A 260 17.62 12.69 -2.52
C VAL A 260 16.84 12.66 -1.21
N VAL A 261 16.61 11.47 -0.68
CA VAL A 261 15.86 11.24 0.55
C VAL A 261 16.82 10.84 1.67
N GLY A 262 16.60 11.37 2.87
CA GLY A 262 17.36 11.06 4.08
C GLY A 262 16.65 11.58 5.33
N PRO A 263 17.15 11.26 6.54
CA PRO A 263 16.57 11.76 7.79
C PRO A 263 16.47 13.30 7.80
N LEU A 264 15.29 13.81 8.15
CA LEU A 264 15.08 15.25 8.26
C LEU A 264 16.01 15.84 9.34
N PRO A 265 16.80 16.89 9.04
CA PRO A 265 17.79 17.43 9.97
C PRO A 265 17.21 17.82 11.35
N GLN A 266 15.95 18.28 11.37
CA GLN A 266 15.22 18.66 12.58
C GLN A 266 14.99 17.49 13.54
N LEU A 267 15.04 16.25 13.04
CA LEU A 267 14.81 15.02 13.80
C LEU A 267 16.11 14.30 14.18
N VAL A 268 17.26 14.89 13.83
CA VAL A 268 18.59 14.32 14.08
C VAL A 268 19.33 15.20 15.09
N ASN A 269 19.85 14.58 16.15
CA ASN A 269 20.67 15.26 17.16
C ASN A 269 21.62 14.26 17.83
N LYS A 270 22.35 14.70 18.87
CA LYS A 270 23.31 13.85 19.59
C LYS A 270 22.67 12.62 20.23
N ASP A 271 21.43 12.74 20.68
CA ASP A 271 20.68 11.67 21.37
C ASP A 271 19.88 10.79 20.38
N ASN A 272 19.59 11.31 19.18
CA ASN A 272 18.97 10.59 18.08
C ASN A 272 19.79 10.78 16.79
N PRO A 273 20.94 10.09 16.64
CA PRO A 273 21.77 10.17 15.44
C PRO A 273 21.03 9.64 14.20
N PRO A 274 21.51 9.96 12.98
CA PRO A 274 20.87 9.47 11.76
C PRO A 274 20.96 7.93 11.68
N LYS A 275 19.81 7.26 11.54
CA LYS A 275 19.71 5.79 11.45
C LYS A 275 19.71 5.28 10.01
N TYR A 276 19.48 6.18 9.06
CA TYR A 276 19.38 5.87 7.64
C TYR A 276 20.37 6.71 6.84
N LYS A 277 20.88 6.17 5.74
CA LYS A 277 21.75 6.88 4.82
C LYS A 277 20.92 7.75 3.87
N THR A 278 21.43 8.93 3.56
CA THR A 278 20.88 9.80 2.52
C THR A 278 21.28 9.29 1.13
N LYS A 279 20.31 9.09 0.22
CA LYS A 279 20.57 8.63 -1.16
C LYS A 279 19.43 9.03 -2.10
N LYS A 280 19.64 8.89 -3.41
CA LYS A 280 18.58 9.08 -4.41
C LYS A 280 17.54 7.98 -4.30
N PHE A 281 16.27 8.33 -4.54
CA PHE A 281 15.17 7.37 -4.48
C PHE A 281 15.37 6.19 -5.45
N LYS A 282 15.79 6.45 -6.69
CA LYS A 282 16.07 5.38 -7.68
C LYS A 282 17.16 4.41 -7.21
N ASP A 283 18.17 4.90 -6.50
CA ASP A 283 19.28 4.08 -6.00
C ASP A 283 18.80 3.24 -4.80
N TYR A 284 17.94 3.82 -3.94
CA TYR A 284 17.26 3.09 -2.86
C TYR A 284 16.39 1.94 -3.43
N MET A 285 15.54 2.24 -4.41
CA MET A 285 14.69 1.27 -5.09
C MET A 285 15.53 0.15 -5.70
N PHE A 286 16.59 0.50 -6.45
CA PHE A 286 17.48 -0.47 -7.06
C PHE A 286 18.11 -1.39 -6.01
N CYS A 287 18.64 -0.84 -4.92
CA CYS A 287 19.21 -1.64 -3.84
C CYS A 287 18.15 -2.57 -3.22
N LYS A 288 16.94 -2.08 -2.94
CA LYS A 288 15.93 -2.87 -2.24
C LYS A 288 15.35 -3.98 -3.12
N LEU A 289 15.05 -3.68 -4.39
CA LEU A 289 14.53 -4.67 -5.35
C LEU A 289 15.54 -5.78 -5.67
N ASN A 290 16.84 -5.47 -5.62
CA ASN A 290 17.91 -6.44 -5.85
C ASN A 290 18.51 -7.03 -4.55
N GLN A 291 17.87 -6.78 -3.39
CA GLN A 291 18.32 -7.27 -2.08
C GLN A 291 19.79 -6.92 -1.76
N LEU A 292 20.24 -5.74 -2.21
CA LEU A 292 21.57 -5.21 -1.95
C LEU A 292 21.61 -4.43 -0.64
N PRO A 293 22.79 -4.31 0.00
CA PRO A 293 22.95 -3.51 1.22
C PRO A 293 22.49 -2.06 1.04
N GLN A 294 21.77 -1.53 2.03
CA GLN A 294 21.28 -0.15 2.08
C GLN A 294 22.29 0.82 2.69
#